data_AF-E9UY69-F1
#
_entry.id   AF-E9UY69-F1
#
_cell.length_a   1.000
_cell.length_b   1.000
_cell.length_c   1.000
_cell.angle_alpha   90.00
_cell.angle_beta   90.00
_cell.angle_gamma   90.00
#
_symmetry.space_group_name_H-M   'P 1'
#
loop_
_entity.id
_entity.type
_entity.pdbx_description
1 polymer ?
#
loop_
_entity_poly.entity_id
_entity_poly.type
_entity_poly.pdbx_seq_one_letter_code
_entity_poly.pdbx_strand_id
1 'polypeptide(L)'
;MKPADVVVPADDRPSRHGLAPAVTGSIARTAGRVLQAGVGVLAHLRPADKPLHPQGTVHLAVLRRHPGGTTGTAFLDESGSDEVVVRLSRAVGLPEPVPDVNGLALRVPTARGEHADLLFATTGHGRWTRFLLAPRTRLSHGFFSTLLPYRTPTGPVWLGAQFVGESTWQLAWARTGTDWTWFATLELTAESDHDSLLSFDPTRSTPPGLEIYEWHRRLRAPAYKTARRSRTR
;
A
#
# COMPACT_ATOMS: atom_id res chain seq x y z
N MET A 1 -34.31 -46.61 61.92
CA MET A 1 -35.05 -45.35 62.13
C MET A 1 -34.78 -44.45 60.92
N LYS A 2 -35.83 -43.88 60.34
CA LYS A 2 -35.90 -43.21 59.02
C LYS A 2 -34.95 -41.98 58.91
N PRO A 3 -34.37 -41.68 57.73
CA PRO A 3 -33.51 -40.51 57.52
C PRO A 3 -34.34 -39.22 57.37
N ALA A 4 -33.77 -38.09 57.81
CA ALA A 4 -34.31 -36.76 57.57
C ALA A 4 -33.63 -36.15 56.32
N ASP A 5 -34.47 -35.77 55.37
CA ASP A 5 -34.11 -35.10 54.12
C ASP A 5 -33.52 -33.71 54.39
N VAL A 6 -32.28 -33.48 53.95
CA VAL A 6 -31.73 -32.15 53.76
C VAL A 6 -31.43 -31.99 52.27
N VAL A 7 -32.30 -31.22 51.63
CA VAL A 7 -32.19 -30.82 50.23
C VAL A 7 -30.99 -29.89 50.07
N VAL A 8 -29.98 -30.37 49.36
CA VAL A 8 -28.81 -29.59 48.91
C VAL A 8 -29.24 -28.70 47.75
N PRO A 9 -29.01 -27.37 47.78
CA PRO A 9 -29.24 -26.53 46.62
C PRO A 9 -28.16 -26.80 45.56
N ALA A 10 -28.59 -27.01 44.32
CA ALA A 10 -27.73 -27.21 43.17
C ALA A 10 -26.89 -25.94 42.89
N ASP A 11 -25.56 -26.06 43.03
CA ASP A 11 -24.57 -25.10 42.49
C ASP A 11 -24.40 -25.37 41.00
N ASP A 12 -25.34 -24.83 40.21
CA ASP A 12 -25.30 -24.87 38.76
C ASP A 12 -24.35 -23.77 38.25
N ARG A 13 -23.12 -24.17 37.91
CA ARG A 13 -22.16 -23.29 37.22
C ARG A 13 -22.34 -23.38 35.71
N PRO A 14 -22.78 -22.30 35.03
CA PRO A 14 -22.52 -22.14 33.60
C PRO A 14 -21.23 -21.35 33.35
N SER A 15 -20.25 -22.09 32.80
CA SER A 15 -19.38 -21.73 31.67
C SER A 15 -18.96 -20.27 31.44
N ARG A 16 -17.64 -20.07 31.51
CA ARG A 16 -16.91 -18.90 31.02
C ARG A 16 -17.20 -18.64 29.53
N HIS A 17 -17.83 -17.52 29.20
CA HIS A 17 -17.80 -16.93 27.85
C HIS A 17 -17.36 -15.47 27.95
N GLY A 18 -16.18 -15.21 27.42
CA GLY A 18 -15.60 -13.88 27.35
C GLY A 18 -16.34 -12.97 26.38
N LEU A 19 -16.52 -11.71 26.77
CA LEU A 19 -16.97 -10.65 25.89
C LEU A 19 -16.12 -9.39 26.09
N ALA A 20 -15.18 -9.21 25.18
CA ALA A 20 -14.84 -7.93 24.55
C ALA A 20 -14.17 -8.28 23.20
N PRO A 21 -14.32 -7.50 22.10
CA PRO A 21 -14.50 -6.05 22.10
C PRO A 21 -15.51 -5.50 21.07
N ALA A 22 -16.44 -4.66 21.52
CA ALA A 22 -17.31 -3.86 20.63
C ALA A 22 -16.67 -2.53 20.15
N VAL A 23 -15.38 -2.30 20.41
CA VAL A 23 -14.73 -0.99 20.17
C VAL A 23 -14.07 -0.88 18.77
N THR A 24 -13.86 -1.99 18.06
CA THR A 24 -13.13 -1.99 16.76
C THR A 24 -13.98 -1.50 15.57
N GLY A 25 -15.30 -1.57 15.65
CA GLY A 25 -16.20 -1.30 14.50
C GLY A 25 -16.49 0.17 14.19
N SER A 26 -16.20 1.10 15.11
CA SER A 26 -16.56 2.52 14.94
C SER A 26 -15.45 3.36 14.28
N ILE A 27 -14.18 3.04 14.57
CA ILE A 27 -13.03 3.73 13.97
C ILE A 27 -12.91 3.41 12.47
N ALA A 28 -13.19 2.15 12.08
CA ALA A 28 -13.13 1.70 10.70
C ALA A 28 -14.17 2.39 9.78
N ARG A 29 -15.38 2.67 10.30
CA ARG A 29 -16.46 3.33 9.54
C ARG A 29 -16.21 4.83 9.37
N THR A 30 -15.55 5.45 10.34
CA THR A 30 -15.25 6.89 10.31
C THR A 30 -14.05 7.19 9.40
N ALA A 31 -13.01 6.35 9.45
CA ALA A 31 -11.86 6.44 8.53
C ALA A 31 -12.27 6.20 7.06
N GLY A 32 -13.19 5.26 6.81
CA GLY A 32 -13.72 4.99 5.46
C GLY A 32 -14.47 6.18 4.85
N ARG A 33 -15.20 6.96 5.65
CA ARG A 33 -15.96 8.13 5.18
C ARG A 33 -15.06 9.34 4.85
N VAL A 34 -13.97 9.55 5.60
CA VAL A 34 -13.00 10.62 5.31
C VAL A 34 -12.25 10.34 4.00
N LEU A 35 -11.87 9.09 3.75
CA LEU A 35 -11.30 8.65 2.46
C LEU A 35 -12.29 8.79 1.30
N GLN A 36 -13.57 8.47 1.52
CA GLN A 36 -14.61 8.57 0.49
C GLN A 36 -14.99 10.02 0.17
N ALA A 37 -14.97 10.92 1.16
CA ALA A 37 -15.19 12.35 0.95
C ALA A 37 -14.03 13.00 0.18
N GLY A 38 -12.78 12.62 0.48
CA GLY A 38 -11.61 13.09 -0.27
C GLY A 38 -11.63 12.68 -1.74
N VAL A 39 -11.97 11.42 -2.03
CA VAL A 39 -12.10 10.91 -3.42
C VAL A 39 -13.27 11.58 -4.16
N GLY A 40 -14.38 11.84 -3.49
CA GLY A 40 -15.56 12.47 -4.07
C GLY A 40 -15.35 13.95 -4.45
N VAL A 41 -14.68 14.73 -3.60
CA VAL A 41 -14.36 16.14 -3.89
C VAL A 41 -13.34 16.25 -5.04
N LEU A 42 -12.35 15.35 -5.11
CA LEU A 42 -11.36 15.31 -6.19
C LEU A 42 -11.97 14.91 -7.56
N ALA A 43 -13.04 14.12 -7.56
CA ALA A 43 -13.72 13.73 -8.80
C ALA A 43 -14.42 14.91 -9.53
N HIS A 44 -14.72 16.01 -8.82
CA HIS A 44 -15.36 17.21 -9.38
C HIS A 44 -14.37 18.26 -9.89
N LEU A 45 -13.08 18.16 -9.55
CA LEU A 45 -12.00 19.01 -10.07
C LEU A 45 -11.36 18.43 -11.35
N ARG A 46 -11.95 17.36 -11.88
CA ARG A 46 -11.45 16.57 -12.98
C ARG A 46 -11.99 17.10 -14.31
N PRO A 47 -11.14 17.33 -15.33
CA PRO A 47 -11.60 17.40 -16.72
C PRO A 47 -12.32 16.08 -17.06
N ALA A 48 -13.57 16.15 -17.49
CA ALA A 48 -14.59 15.11 -17.33
C ALA A 48 -14.31 13.72 -17.94
N ASP A 49 -13.20 13.48 -18.67
CA ASP A 49 -13.18 12.37 -19.64
C ASP A 49 -12.34 11.13 -19.32
N LYS A 50 -11.45 11.05 -18.32
CA LYS A 50 -10.64 9.80 -18.15
C LYS A 50 -10.43 9.24 -16.73
N PRO A 51 -10.72 7.94 -16.46
CA PRO A 51 -10.55 7.33 -15.14
C PRO A 51 -9.11 7.52 -14.64
N LEU A 52 -8.91 7.51 -13.31
CA LEU A 52 -7.63 7.78 -12.64
C LEU A 52 -6.41 7.24 -13.42
N HIS A 53 -5.44 8.13 -13.67
CA HIS A 53 -4.16 7.94 -14.40
C HIS A 53 -4.17 7.89 -15.95
N PRO A 54 -4.70 8.91 -16.66
CA PRO A 54 -4.61 8.97 -18.13
C PRO A 54 -3.22 9.27 -18.71
N GLN A 55 -2.25 9.69 -17.88
CA GLN A 55 -0.89 10.05 -18.29
C GLN A 55 0.11 9.37 -17.34
N GLY A 56 0.80 8.36 -17.84
CA GLY A 56 1.91 7.74 -17.16
C GLY A 56 2.94 7.25 -18.18
N THR A 57 4.19 7.12 -17.74
CA THR A 57 5.28 6.58 -18.55
C THR A 57 5.71 5.27 -17.91
N VAL A 58 5.87 4.23 -18.71
CA VAL A 58 6.38 2.93 -18.26
C VAL A 58 7.86 2.84 -18.59
N HIS A 59 8.63 2.29 -17.66
CA HIS A 59 10.06 2.13 -17.77
C HIS A 59 10.44 0.70 -17.43
N LEU A 60 11.40 0.15 -18.15
CA LEU A 60 12.19 -0.97 -17.66
C LEU A 60 13.18 -0.46 -16.62
N ALA A 61 13.47 -1.28 -15.63
CA ALA A 61 14.36 -0.89 -14.55
C ALA A 61 15.05 -2.10 -13.90
N VAL A 62 16.13 -1.83 -13.19
CA VAL A 62 16.82 -2.82 -12.35
C VAL A 62 16.66 -2.43 -10.89
N LEU A 63 16.11 -3.34 -10.08
CA LEU A 63 16.02 -3.23 -8.63
C LEU A 63 17.17 -4.00 -7.99
N ARG A 64 18.08 -3.30 -7.31
CA ARG A 64 19.17 -3.89 -6.54
C ARG A 64 18.92 -3.74 -5.05
N ARG A 65 18.76 -4.86 -4.36
CA ARG A 65 18.49 -4.93 -2.92
C ARG A 65 19.81 -5.04 -2.14
N HIS A 66 19.96 -4.15 -1.16
CA HIS A 66 21.08 -4.02 -0.22
C HIS A 66 20.51 -3.87 1.19
N PRO A 67 20.18 -4.99 1.87
CA PRO A 67 19.43 -4.99 3.12
C PRO A 67 20.09 -4.20 4.25
N GLY A 68 19.32 -3.34 4.91
CA GLY A 68 19.76 -2.52 6.05
C GLY A 68 19.25 -2.98 7.42
N GLY A 69 18.51 -4.09 7.51
CA GLY A 69 17.95 -4.60 8.76
C GLY A 69 17.06 -5.83 8.55
N THR A 70 16.41 -6.29 9.61
CA THR A 70 15.57 -7.50 9.59
C THR A 70 14.08 -7.20 9.80
N THR A 71 13.27 -7.74 8.89
CA THR A 71 11.80 -7.65 8.90
C THR A 71 11.13 -9.01 8.90
N GLY A 72 11.90 -10.09 8.74
CA GLY A 72 11.41 -11.44 8.51
C GLY A 72 10.92 -11.66 7.09
N THR A 73 11.30 -10.80 6.14
CA THR A 73 10.88 -10.90 4.73
C THR A 73 12.08 -10.91 3.82
N ALA A 74 12.26 -11.98 3.06
CA ALA A 74 13.37 -12.11 2.11
C ALA A 74 13.44 -10.92 1.13
N PHE A 75 12.28 -10.36 0.75
CA PHE A 75 12.24 -9.20 -0.15
C PHE A 75 12.97 -7.96 0.42
N LEU A 76 12.93 -7.74 1.74
CA LEU A 76 13.58 -6.58 2.39
C LEU A 76 14.93 -6.95 3.04
N ASP A 77 15.11 -8.22 3.39
CA ASP A 77 16.20 -8.69 4.25
C ASP A 77 17.34 -9.37 3.47
N GLU A 78 17.12 -9.75 2.20
CA GLU A 78 18.11 -10.42 1.36
C GLU A 78 18.58 -9.55 0.20
N SER A 79 19.87 -9.69 -0.13
CA SER A 79 20.46 -9.02 -1.30
C SER A 79 19.99 -9.71 -2.58
N GLY A 80 19.83 -8.95 -3.65
CA GLY A 80 19.39 -9.49 -4.93
C GLY A 80 19.31 -8.44 -6.01
N SER A 81 19.18 -8.88 -7.26
CA SER A 81 18.99 -8.02 -8.43
C SER A 81 17.86 -8.56 -9.28
N ASP A 82 16.88 -7.73 -9.58
CA ASP A 82 15.70 -8.11 -10.35
C ASP A 82 15.45 -7.10 -11.46
N GLU A 83 15.11 -7.58 -12.65
CA GLU A 83 14.49 -6.75 -13.68
C GLU A 83 13.03 -6.49 -13.30
N VAL A 84 12.64 -5.22 -13.33
CA VAL A 84 11.32 -4.78 -12.88
C VAL A 84 10.72 -3.82 -13.89
N VAL A 85 9.39 -3.72 -13.87
CA VAL A 85 8.66 -2.73 -14.67
C VAL A 85 8.18 -1.63 -13.74
N VAL A 86 8.47 -0.39 -14.11
CA VAL A 86 8.10 0.80 -13.34
C VAL A 86 7.09 1.61 -14.11
N ARG A 87 6.09 2.15 -13.43
CA ARG A 87 5.20 3.17 -13.98
C ARG A 87 5.19 4.41 -13.13
N LEU A 88 5.49 5.54 -13.74
CA LEU A 88 5.36 6.88 -13.17
C LEU A 88 4.05 7.49 -13.66
N SER A 89 3.29 8.15 -12.80
CA SER A 89 1.99 8.72 -13.19
C SER A 89 1.53 9.87 -12.31
N ARG A 90 0.53 10.62 -12.78
CA ARG A 90 -0.22 11.62 -12.00
C ARG A 90 -1.61 11.07 -11.66
N ALA A 91 -2.08 11.27 -10.43
CA ALA A 91 -3.34 10.66 -9.95
C ALA A 91 -4.57 11.42 -10.42
N VAL A 92 -4.60 12.74 -10.25
CA VAL A 92 -5.72 13.59 -10.67
C VAL A 92 -5.60 13.98 -12.15
N GLY A 93 -4.38 14.19 -12.64
CA GLY A 93 -4.11 14.66 -14.00
C GLY A 93 -4.28 16.17 -14.15
N LEU A 94 -4.01 16.94 -13.10
CA LEU A 94 -4.10 18.40 -13.17
C LEU A 94 -3.00 18.97 -14.08
N PRO A 95 -3.30 20.01 -14.88
CA PRO A 95 -2.34 20.62 -15.79
C PRO A 95 -1.14 21.19 -15.01
N GLU A 96 0.05 21.06 -15.56
CA GLU A 96 1.22 21.72 -14.98
C GLU A 96 1.07 23.24 -15.05
N PRO A 97 1.50 24.00 -14.03
CA PRO A 97 2.34 23.60 -12.89
C PRO A 97 1.56 23.18 -11.62
N VAL A 98 0.27 22.85 -11.70
CA VAL A 98 -0.55 22.57 -10.51
C VAL A 98 -0.05 21.31 -9.77
N PRO A 99 0.09 21.35 -8.43
CA PRO A 99 0.47 20.17 -7.66
C PRO A 99 -0.53 19.02 -7.82
N ASP A 100 -0.01 17.80 -7.96
CA ASP A 100 -0.80 16.58 -8.03
C ASP A 100 -0.20 15.51 -7.10
N VAL A 101 -0.98 14.49 -6.77
CA VAL A 101 -0.47 13.27 -6.16
C VAL A 101 0.18 12.46 -7.25
N ASN A 102 1.49 12.27 -7.15
CA ASN A 102 2.21 11.48 -8.13
C ASN A 102 2.32 10.02 -7.65
N GLY A 103 2.24 9.09 -8.60
CA GLY A 103 2.32 7.66 -8.36
C GLY A 103 3.60 7.06 -8.93
N LEU A 104 4.17 6.13 -8.17
CA LEU A 104 5.24 5.23 -8.57
C LEU A 104 4.72 3.80 -8.36
N ALA A 105 4.65 3.00 -9.42
CA ALA A 105 4.28 1.59 -9.33
C ALA A 105 5.44 0.73 -9.80
N LEU A 106 5.76 -0.32 -9.04
CA LEU A 106 6.78 -1.31 -9.39
C LEU A 106 6.10 -2.66 -9.57
N ARG A 107 6.46 -3.37 -10.63
CA ARG A 107 6.14 -4.78 -10.84
C ARG A 107 7.41 -5.59 -10.68
N VAL A 108 7.47 -6.40 -9.63
CA VAL A 108 8.63 -7.22 -9.29
C VAL A 108 8.36 -8.70 -9.58
N PRO A 109 9.37 -9.49 -9.98
CA PRO A 109 9.21 -10.93 -10.09
C PRO A 109 8.99 -11.57 -8.71
N THR A 110 8.32 -12.71 -8.70
CA THR A 110 8.15 -13.57 -7.52
C THR A 110 8.89 -14.89 -7.75
N ALA A 111 9.17 -15.63 -6.67
CA ALA A 111 9.87 -16.92 -6.74
C ALA A 111 9.17 -17.98 -7.61
N ARG A 112 7.87 -17.81 -7.90
CA ARG A 112 7.08 -18.73 -8.74
C ARG A 112 7.03 -18.33 -10.22
N GLY A 113 7.82 -17.33 -10.64
CA GLY A 113 7.77 -16.80 -12.01
C GLY A 113 6.54 -15.91 -12.29
N GLU A 114 5.71 -15.65 -11.29
CA GLU A 114 4.65 -14.64 -11.35
C GLU A 114 5.21 -13.25 -11.02
N HIS A 115 4.35 -12.24 -11.03
CA HIS A 115 4.70 -10.87 -10.64
C HIS A 115 3.89 -10.38 -9.45
N ALA A 116 4.48 -9.45 -8.70
CA ALA A 116 3.83 -8.73 -7.62
C ALA A 116 3.97 -7.22 -7.81
N ASP A 117 2.95 -6.47 -7.39
CA ASP A 117 2.92 -5.02 -7.56
C ASP A 117 3.11 -4.29 -6.23
N LEU A 118 3.98 -3.27 -6.24
CA LEU A 118 4.12 -2.30 -5.17
C LEU A 118 3.63 -0.94 -5.67
N LEU A 119 2.75 -0.31 -4.91
CA LEU A 119 2.18 1.00 -5.25
C LEU A 119 2.59 2.04 -4.23
N PHE A 120 3.18 3.13 -4.72
CA PHE A 120 3.57 4.28 -3.94
C PHE A 120 2.85 5.54 -4.46
N ALA A 121 2.63 6.49 -3.56
CA ALA A 121 2.11 7.81 -3.87
C ALA A 121 2.94 8.87 -3.15
N THR A 122 2.96 10.11 -3.65
CA THR A 122 3.64 11.21 -2.96
C THR A 122 3.02 11.49 -1.60
N THR A 123 3.85 11.47 -0.56
CA THR A 123 3.47 11.62 0.85
C THR A 123 4.47 12.49 1.61
N GLY A 124 4.17 12.76 2.89
CA GLY A 124 5.17 13.32 3.80
C GLY A 124 6.31 12.32 4.07
N HIS A 125 7.50 12.81 4.39
CA HIS A 125 8.67 11.96 4.68
C HIS A 125 8.75 11.55 6.17
N GLY A 126 8.22 12.35 7.10
CA GLY A 126 8.41 12.16 8.53
C GLY A 126 7.69 10.96 9.14
N ARG A 127 8.12 10.60 10.36
CA ARG A 127 7.59 9.51 11.20
C ARG A 127 6.06 9.48 11.28
N TRP A 128 5.44 10.66 11.40
CA TRP A 128 4.00 10.85 11.55
C TRP A 128 3.28 11.31 10.28
N THR A 129 4.02 11.57 9.20
CA THR A 129 3.45 12.13 7.95
C THR A 129 3.56 11.16 6.78
N ARG A 130 4.26 10.03 6.93
CA ARG A 130 4.50 9.00 5.89
C ARG A 130 3.25 8.34 5.32
N PHE A 131 2.08 8.63 5.86
CA PHE A 131 0.77 8.15 5.41
C PHE A 131 -0.15 9.30 4.94
N LEU A 132 0.33 10.54 4.98
CA LEU A 132 -0.41 11.72 4.52
C LEU A 132 0.01 12.06 3.09
N LEU A 133 -0.97 12.13 2.20
CA LEU A 133 -0.74 12.56 0.82
C LEU A 133 -0.16 13.97 0.79
N ALA A 134 0.85 14.16 -0.06
CA ALA A 134 1.49 15.44 -0.29
C ALA A 134 1.52 15.71 -1.78
N PRO A 135 0.58 16.52 -2.32
CA PRO A 135 0.62 16.94 -3.71
C PRO A 135 1.93 17.68 -4.02
N ARG A 136 2.54 17.39 -5.16
CA ARG A 136 3.81 17.98 -5.61
C ARG A 136 3.70 18.43 -7.05
N THR A 137 4.39 19.53 -7.37
CA THR A 137 4.50 20.04 -8.74
C THR A 137 5.43 19.21 -9.61
N ARG A 138 6.44 18.56 -9.02
CA ARG A 138 7.42 17.71 -9.70
C ARG A 138 7.62 16.38 -9.01
N LEU A 139 7.79 15.31 -9.79
CA LEU A 139 8.11 13.96 -9.32
C LEU A 139 9.38 13.94 -8.46
N SER A 140 10.43 14.60 -8.92
CA SER A 140 11.76 14.61 -8.30
C SER A 140 11.81 15.27 -6.92
N HIS A 141 10.79 16.04 -6.53
CA HIS A 141 10.79 16.82 -5.29
C HIS A 141 10.00 16.14 -4.15
N GLY A 142 9.46 14.93 -4.37
CA GLY A 142 8.58 14.23 -3.44
C GLY A 142 9.22 13.00 -2.81
N PHE A 143 8.86 12.71 -1.57
CA PHE A 143 8.97 11.37 -1.01
C PHE A 143 7.70 10.58 -1.33
N PHE A 144 7.83 9.30 -1.60
CA PHE A 144 6.73 8.42 -1.96
C PHE A 144 6.58 7.32 -0.92
N SER A 145 5.36 6.90 -0.60
CA SER A 145 5.13 5.76 0.30
C SER A 145 3.90 4.94 -0.09
N THR A 146 3.78 3.74 0.47
CA THR A 146 2.65 2.83 0.21
C THR A 146 1.33 3.26 0.85
N LEU A 147 1.28 4.42 1.53
CA LEU A 147 0.21 4.96 2.40
C LEU A 147 -0.21 4.06 3.56
N LEU A 148 -0.45 2.78 3.27
CA LEU A 148 -0.83 1.74 4.21
C LEU A 148 0.33 0.74 4.38
N PRO A 149 0.44 0.09 5.56
CA PRO A 149 1.54 -0.81 5.87
C PRO A 149 1.36 -2.22 5.29
N TYR A 150 2.43 -2.83 4.82
CA TYR A 150 2.47 -4.28 4.63
C TYR A 150 2.65 -4.99 5.96
N ARG A 151 2.05 -6.17 6.09
CA ARG A 151 2.28 -7.08 7.21
C ARG A 151 3.55 -7.87 6.93
N THR A 152 4.42 -7.96 7.94
CA THR A 152 5.59 -8.85 7.96
C THR A 152 5.54 -9.73 9.21
N PRO A 153 6.35 -10.79 9.31
CA PRO A 153 6.45 -11.60 10.53
C PRO A 153 6.81 -10.79 11.78
N THR A 154 7.53 -9.70 11.61
CA THR A 154 7.98 -8.82 12.71
C THR A 154 7.08 -7.60 12.93
N GLY A 155 5.95 -7.49 12.21
CA GLY A 155 4.97 -6.42 12.36
C GLY A 155 4.77 -5.55 11.10
N PRO A 156 3.99 -4.47 11.19
CA PRO A 156 3.69 -3.61 10.04
C PRO A 156 4.93 -2.84 9.56
N VAL A 157 5.10 -2.75 8.24
CA VAL A 157 6.12 -1.91 7.59
C VAL A 157 5.51 -1.05 6.49
N TRP A 158 5.91 0.22 6.40
CA TRP A 158 5.68 1.05 5.23
C TRP A 158 6.88 0.95 4.32
N LEU A 159 6.64 0.94 3.02
CA LEU A 159 7.72 1.16 2.05
C LEU A 159 7.71 2.62 1.62
N GLY A 160 8.90 3.12 1.36
CA GLY A 160 9.18 4.48 0.92
C GLY A 160 10.05 4.46 -0.33
N ALA A 161 9.96 5.50 -1.15
CA ALA A 161 10.83 5.72 -2.28
C ALA A 161 11.17 7.20 -2.45
N GLN A 162 12.39 7.47 -2.86
CA GLN A 162 12.89 8.83 -3.12
C GLN A 162 13.68 8.83 -4.41
N PHE A 163 13.37 9.79 -5.29
CA PHE A 163 14.19 10.04 -6.47
C PHE A 163 15.49 10.73 -6.06
N VAL A 164 16.63 10.23 -6.51
CA VAL A 164 17.96 10.73 -6.14
C VAL A 164 18.75 11.31 -7.31
N GLY A 165 18.20 11.33 -8.52
CA GLY A 165 18.83 11.86 -9.73
C GLY A 165 19.17 10.77 -10.74
N GLU A 166 19.54 11.15 -11.97
CA GLU A 166 20.03 10.24 -13.01
C GLU A 166 19.18 8.96 -13.17
N SER A 167 17.86 9.12 -13.30
CA SER A 167 16.92 8.00 -13.43
C SER A 167 16.92 7.01 -12.25
N THR A 168 17.50 7.39 -11.11
CA THR A 168 17.73 6.53 -9.95
C THR A 168 16.82 6.91 -8.79
N TRP A 169 16.30 5.87 -8.13
CA TRP A 169 15.49 5.95 -6.93
C TRP A 169 16.12 5.11 -5.81
N GLN A 170 15.98 5.57 -4.58
CA GLN A 170 16.25 4.78 -3.38
C GLN A 170 14.95 4.31 -2.76
N LEU A 171 14.93 3.07 -2.30
CA LEU A 171 13.79 2.48 -1.61
C LEU A 171 14.17 2.24 -0.14
N ALA A 172 13.20 2.53 0.73
CA ALA A 172 13.32 2.36 2.17
C ALA A 172 12.12 1.61 2.74
N TRP A 173 12.28 1.10 3.95
CA TRP A 173 11.18 0.65 4.79
C TRP A 173 11.23 1.32 6.15
N ALA A 174 10.11 1.31 6.86
CA ALA A 174 10.05 1.79 8.23
C ALA A 174 8.85 1.22 8.98
N ARG A 175 8.91 1.30 10.30
CA ARG A 175 7.81 0.96 11.20
C ARG A 175 7.14 2.24 11.72
N THR A 176 6.04 2.04 12.42
CA THR A 176 5.37 3.12 13.16
C THR A 176 6.38 3.80 14.09
N GLY A 177 6.54 5.12 13.92
CA GLY A 177 7.38 5.93 14.81
C GLY A 177 8.90 5.80 14.61
N THR A 178 9.38 4.97 13.67
CA THR A 178 10.82 4.80 13.41
C THR A 178 11.28 5.65 12.22
N ASP A 179 12.58 5.84 12.08
CA ASP A 179 13.16 6.41 10.86
C ASP A 179 13.08 5.42 9.69
N TRP A 180 13.40 5.92 8.49
CA TRP A 180 13.52 5.12 7.28
C TRP A 180 14.85 4.37 7.26
N THR A 181 14.78 3.09 6.92
CA THR A 181 15.93 2.23 6.66
C THR A 181 15.98 1.93 5.16
N TRP A 182 17.04 2.38 4.50
CA TRP A 182 17.26 2.11 3.07
C TRP A 182 17.57 0.63 2.85
N PHE A 183 17.02 0.07 1.77
CA PHE A 183 17.21 -1.35 1.45
C PHE A 183 17.41 -1.64 -0.04
N ALA A 184 17.17 -0.69 -0.94
CA ALA A 184 17.38 -0.94 -2.36
C ALA A 184 17.60 0.34 -3.18
N THR A 185 18.22 0.15 -4.35
CA THR A 185 18.33 1.13 -5.42
C THR A 185 17.52 0.62 -6.61
N LEU A 186 16.79 1.52 -7.27
CA LEU A 186 16.02 1.26 -8.48
C LEU A 186 16.50 2.21 -9.57
N GLU A 187 17.03 1.65 -10.65
CA GLU A 187 17.60 2.40 -11.78
C GLU A 187 16.71 2.21 -13.01
N LEU A 188 16.09 3.28 -13.51
CA LEU A 188 15.30 3.25 -14.73
C LEU A 188 16.23 3.24 -15.94
N THR A 189 16.03 2.31 -16.87
CA THR A 189 16.93 2.10 -18.01
C THR A 189 16.37 2.65 -19.31
N ALA A 190 15.18 2.20 -19.70
CA ALA A 190 14.53 2.58 -20.95
C ALA A 190 13.04 2.82 -20.75
N GLU A 191 12.53 3.87 -21.38
CA GLU A 191 11.09 4.05 -21.53
C GLU A 191 10.52 2.96 -22.45
N SER A 192 9.33 2.48 -22.13
CA SER A 192 8.68 1.38 -22.81
C SER A 192 7.28 1.80 -23.25
N ASP A 193 6.99 1.62 -24.54
CA ASP A 193 5.69 1.94 -25.16
C ASP A 193 4.54 0.97 -24.73
N HIS A 194 4.80 0.05 -23.81
CA HIS A 194 3.86 -0.98 -23.36
C HIS A 194 2.80 -0.47 -22.33
N ASP A 195 2.63 0.84 -22.16
CA ASP A 195 1.77 1.45 -21.11
C ASP A 195 0.30 1.01 -21.17
N SER A 196 -0.23 0.70 -22.36
CA SER A 196 -1.67 0.50 -22.57
C SER A 196 -2.26 -0.82 -22.02
N LEU A 197 -1.44 -1.81 -21.64
CA LEU A 197 -1.92 -3.13 -21.16
C LEU A 197 -1.51 -3.50 -19.72
N LEU A 198 -0.65 -2.71 -19.07
CA LEU A 198 -0.13 -3.03 -17.73
C LEU A 198 -1.02 -2.45 -16.62
N SER A 199 -1.94 -3.28 -16.11
CA SER A 199 -2.69 -2.96 -14.88
C SER A 199 -1.89 -3.37 -13.65
N PHE A 200 -1.51 -2.40 -12.81
CA PHE A 200 -0.92 -2.65 -11.50
C PHE A 200 -2.00 -2.83 -10.42
N ASP A 201 -1.96 -3.95 -9.70
CA ASP A 201 -2.91 -4.28 -8.62
C ASP A 201 -2.21 -5.02 -7.48
N PRO A 202 -1.80 -4.31 -6.41
CA PRO A 202 -1.06 -4.91 -5.31
C PRO A 202 -1.93 -5.90 -4.52
N THR A 203 -3.25 -5.90 -4.70
CA THR A 203 -4.14 -6.83 -3.98
C THR A 203 -4.17 -8.23 -4.59
N ARG A 204 -3.71 -8.38 -5.84
CA ARG A 204 -3.64 -9.67 -6.54
C ARG A 204 -2.42 -10.47 -6.15
N SER A 205 -1.27 -9.81 -6.10
CA SER A 205 0.01 -10.42 -5.77
C SER A 205 0.91 -9.42 -5.10
N THR A 206 1.58 -9.86 -4.04
CA THR A 206 2.48 -9.05 -3.22
C THR A 206 3.85 -9.71 -3.16
N PRO A 207 4.93 -8.94 -2.99
CA PRO A 207 6.25 -9.55 -2.93
C PRO A 207 6.34 -10.55 -1.77
N PRO A 208 7.14 -11.62 -1.89
CA PRO A 208 7.23 -12.65 -0.86
C PRO A 208 7.51 -12.07 0.54
N GLY A 209 6.67 -12.43 1.51
CA GLY A 209 6.75 -11.96 2.90
C GLY A 209 6.11 -10.59 3.17
N LEU A 210 5.73 -9.83 2.15
CA LEU A 210 4.97 -8.59 2.29
C LEU A 210 3.49 -8.87 2.08
N GLU A 211 2.74 -9.12 3.15
CA GLU A 211 1.32 -9.39 3.05
C GLU A 211 0.48 -8.12 3.12
N ILE A 212 -0.67 -8.10 2.45
CA ILE A 212 -1.66 -7.03 2.61
C ILE A 212 -2.68 -7.44 3.67
N TYR A 213 -2.98 -6.52 4.59
CA TYR A 213 -4.03 -6.74 5.58
C TYR A 213 -5.41 -6.88 4.92
N GLU A 214 -6.26 -7.75 5.46
CA GLU A 214 -7.63 -7.97 4.96
C GLU A 214 -8.49 -6.69 4.92
N TRP A 215 -8.28 -5.77 5.88
CA TRP A 215 -8.98 -4.50 5.88
C TRP A 215 -8.53 -3.57 4.73
N HIS A 216 -7.29 -3.68 4.23
CA HIS A 216 -6.85 -2.95 3.03
C HIS A 216 -7.62 -3.43 1.80
N ARG A 217 -7.77 -4.75 1.64
CA ARG A 217 -8.49 -5.35 0.51
C ARG A 217 -9.93 -4.83 0.47
N ARG A 218 -10.59 -4.79 1.62
CA ARG A 218 -11.96 -4.25 1.76
C ARG A 218 -12.05 -2.76 1.45
N LEU A 219 -11.08 -1.96 1.93
CA LEU A 219 -11.04 -0.52 1.69
C LEU A 219 -10.84 -0.19 0.20
N ARG A 220 -10.02 -1.00 -0.50
CA ARG A 220 -9.69 -0.78 -1.92
C ARG A 220 -10.68 -1.43 -2.89
N ALA A 221 -11.49 -2.41 -2.45
CA ALA A 221 -12.42 -3.15 -3.29
C ALA A 221 -13.41 -2.27 -4.09
N PRO A 222 -14.00 -1.19 -3.53
CA PRO A 222 -14.90 -0.32 -4.30
C PRO A 222 -14.20 0.41 -5.45
N ALA A 223 -13.00 0.95 -5.19
CA ALA A 223 -12.22 1.70 -6.18
C ALA A 223 -11.77 0.81 -7.35
N TYR A 224 -11.31 -0.42 -7.08
CA TYR A 224 -10.92 -1.35 -8.13
C TYR A 224 -12.10 -1.93 -8.91
N LYS A 225 -13.28 -2.08 -8.31
CA LYS A 225 -14.49 -2.54 -9.02
C LYS A 225 -14.94 -1.52 -10.07
N THR A 226 -14.87 -0.24 -9.75
CA THR A 226 -15.18 0.86 -10.68
C THR A 226 -14.13 0.98 -11.78
N ALA A 227 -12.84 0.89 -11.44
CA ALA A 227 -11.74 0.97 -12.41
C ALA A 227 -11.70 -0.22 -13.40
N ARG A 228 -12.20 -1.40 -13.01
CA ARG A 228 -12.34 -2.55 -13.92
C ARG A 228 -13.48 -2.36 -14.92
N ARG A 229 -14.60 -1.77 -14.49
CA ARG A 229 -15.78 -1.53 -15.33
C ARG A 229 -15.55 -0.47 -16.39
N SER A 230 -14.72 0.54 -16.11
CA SER A 230 -14.35 1.57 -17.09
C SER A 230 -13.33 1.10 -18.13
N ARG A 231 -12.81 -0.14 -18.04
CA ARG A 231 -11.86 -0.73 -18.99
C ARG A 231 -12.50 -1.71 -19.98
N THR A 232 -13.75 -2.10 -19.75
CA THR A 232 -14.51 -3.02 -20.63
C THR A 232 -15.48 -2.26 -21.55
N ARG A 233 -15.38 -0.93 -21.59
CA ARG A 233 -16.11 -0.05 -22.51
C ARG A 233 -15.15 0.66 -23.43
#